data_AF-A0A7X7QR94-F1
#
_entry.id   AF-A0A7X7QR94-F1
#
_cell.length_a   1.000
_cell.length_b   1.000
_cell.length_c   1.000
_cell.angle_alpha   90.00
_cell.angle_beta   90.00
_cell.angle_gamma   90.00
#
_symmetry.space_group_name_H-M   'P 1'
#
loop_
_entity.id
_entity.type
_entity.pdbx_description
1 polymer ?
#
loop_
_entity_poly.entity_id
_entity_poly.type
_entity_poly.pdbx_seq_one_letter_code
_entity_poly.pdbx_strand_id
1 'polypeptide(L)'
;MNIRLFLSTFLMIFLAELGDKTQLSVIGRVTDPATKWTVFGASSLALVCSTLIAVQFGGLLARHLDPRMIKVGAGILFLTIGSLVLIEGLRPAPVSAAEAAPVGALGRLVLKQAARFERAAARDYQKLVARATHPEVRAMLDQLARAESGHLETVTRLQRDMEPIILPETTLAHLPPAAALTHDVASSEEPVLGHAIAHEEWTAAFYAHLAQVTVIPSLKQAFAGLAAAETRHAADLRALQQRLTANT
;
A
#
# COMPACT_ATOMS: atom_id res chain seq x y z
N MET A 1 -9.38 -3.96 47.71
CA MET A 1 -8.34 -3.90 46.66
C MET A 1 -7.06 -3.34 47.28
N ASN A 2 -5.92 -4.05 47.18
CA ASN A 2 -4.67 -3.56 47.77
C ASN A 2 -4.07 -2.48 46.85
N ILE A 3 -4.33 -1.21 47.17
CA ILE A 3 -4.00 -0.06 46.31
C ILE A 3 -2.51 0.04 45.97
N ARG A 4 -1.63 -0.38 46.89
CA ARG A 4 -0.17 -0.38 46.68
C ARG A 4 0.24 -1.39 45.60
N LEU A 5 -0.37 -2.57 45.65
CA LEU A 5 -0.13 -3.66 44.70
C LEU A 5 -0.68 -3.30 43.31
N PHE A 6 -1.86 -2.67 43.27
CA PHE A 6 -2.44 -2.12 42.05
C PHE A 6 -1.54 -1.05 41.42
N LEU A 7 -1.16 -0.01 42.17
CA LEU A 7 -0.33 1.07 41.65
C LEU A 7 1.03 0.57 41.16
N SER A 8 1.69 -0.31 41.92
CA SER A 8 3.00 -0.85 41.55
C SER A 8 2.95 -1.69 40.29
N THR A 9 1.91 -2.52 40.14
CA THR A 9 1.74 -3.37 38.94
C THR A 9 1.37 -2.52 37.73
N PHE A 10 0.48 -1.54 37.92
CA PHE A 10 0.11 -0.58 36.88
C PHE A 10 1.33 0.20 36.39
N LEU A 11 2.12 0.79 37.29
CA LEU A 11 3.32 1.55 36.90
C LEU A 11 4.35 0.67 36.19
N MET A 12 4.56 -0.56 36.66
CA MET A 12 5.50 -1.50 36.05
C MET A 12 5.10 -1.83 34.60
N ILE A 13 3.84 -2.17 34.37
CA ILE A 13 3.32 -2.48 33.03
C ILE A 13 3.31 -1.21 32.17
N PHE A 14 2.86 -0.08 32.72
CA PHE A 14 2.81 1.19 32.02
C PHE A 14 4.20 1.64 31.54
N LEU A 15 5.22 1.58 32.39
CA LEU A 15 6.60 1.90 32.01
C LEU A 15 7.18 0.90 31.01
N ALA A 16 6.87 -0.40 31.14
CA ALA A 16 7.34 -1.42 30.21
C ALA A 16 6.76 -1.25 28.79
N GLU A 17 5.52 -0.76 28.71
CA GLU A 17 4.82 -0.50 27.44
C GLU A 17 5.07 0.91 26.90
N LEU A 18 5.62 1.83 27.70
CA LEU A 18 5.82 3.23 27.31
C LEU A 18 6.92 3.35 26.24
N GLY A 19 6.54 3.84 25.05
CA GLY A 19 7.46 3.99 23.93
C GLY A 19 7.57 2.75 23.03
N ASP A 20 6.65 1.78 23.16
CA ASP A 20 6.57 0.67 22.22
C ASP A 20 6.28 1.16 20.79
N LYS A 21 6.83 0.45 19.79
CA LYS A 21 6.62 0.74 18.36
C LYS A 21 5.14 0.76 18.00
N THR A 22 4.30 0.00 18.72
CA THR A 22 2.85 0.02 18.54
C THR A 22 2.25 1.38 18.91
N GLN A 23 2.77 2.08 19.92
CA GLN A 23 2.30 3.42 20.30
C GLN A 23 2.63 4.46 19.21
N LEU A 24 3.84 4.39 18.63
CA LEU A 24 4.22 5.25 17.49
C LEU A 24 3.38 4.94 16.25
N SER A 25 3.07 3.67 16.00
CA SER A 25 2.20 3.23 14.89
C SER A 25 0.77 3.71 15.06
N VAL A 26 0.25 3.70 16.29
CA VAL A 26 -1.08 4.23 16.63
C VAL A 26 -1.11 5.75 16.45
N ILE A 27 -0.09 6.47 16.95
CA ILE A 27 0.01 7.94 16.79
C ILE A 27 0.10 8.32 15.30
N GLY A 28 0.86 7.58 14.48
CA GLY A 28 0.96 7.80 13.04
C GLY A 28 -0.31 7.53 12.25
N ARG A 29 -1.28 6.79 12.82
CA ARG A 29 -2.53 6.37 12.18
C ARG A 29 -3.73 7.25 12.55
N VAL A 30 -3.57 8.15 13.51
CA VAL A 30 -4.59 9.14 13.90
C VAL A 30 -4.43 10.38 13.02
N THR A 31 -5.05 10.36 11.84
CA THR A 31 -5.08 11.52 10.92
C THR A 31 -6.31 12.41 11.11
N ASP A 32 -7.35 11.91 11.80
CA ASP A 32 -8.62 12.61 11.99
C ASP A 32 -8.94 12.88 13.48
N PRO A 33 -9.21 14.13 13.90
CA PRO A 33 -9.63 14.46 15.26
C PRO A 33 -10.89 13.72 15.74
N ALA A 34 -11.79 13.34 14.82
CA ALA A 34 -13.06 12.69 15.17
C ALA A 34 -12.89 11.22 15.65
N THR A 35 -11.80 10.55 15.29
CA THR A 35 -11.57 9.12 15.60
C THR A 35 -10.64 8.85 16.78
N LYS A 36 -10.06 9.91 17.37
CA LYS A 36 -9.09 9.86 18.49
C LYS A 36 -9.57 8.98 19.66
N TRP A 37 -10.81 9.17 20.10
CA TRP A 37 -11.38 8.43 21.24
C TRP A 37 -11.62 6.95 20.93
N THR A 38 -11.99 6.63 19.69
CA THR A 38 -12.19 5.25 19.23
C THR A 38 -10.87 4.48 19.19
N VAL A 39 -9.82 5.10 18.65
CA VAL A 39 -8.47 4.49 18.59
C VAL A 39 -7.89 4.31 19.99
N PHE A 40 -8.06 5.30 20.87
CA PHE A 40 -7.67 5.19 22.26
C PHE A 40 -8.40 4.05 22.98
N GLY A 41 -9.72 3.96 22.81
CA GLY A 41 -10.54 2.89 23.40
C GLY A 41 -10.15 1.50 22.90
N ALA A 42 -9.98 1.33 21.59
CA ALA A 42 -9.57 0.06 20.99
C ALA A 42 -8.17 -0.38 21.45
N SER A 43 -7.21 0.55 21.48
CA SER A 43 -5.83 0.27 21.92
C SER A 43 -5.77 -0.06 23.42
N SER A 44 -6.52 0.68 24.24
CA SER A 44 -6.63 0.42 25.67
C SER A 44 -7.27 -0.94 25.95
N LEU A 45 -8.33 -1.30 25.22
CA LEU A 45 -8.98 -2.59 25.35
C LEU A 45 -8.04 -3.74 24.93
N ALA A 46 -7.32 -3.57 23.83
CA ALA A 46 -6.34 -4.54 23.37
C ALA A 46 -5.23 -4.77 24.42
N LEU A 47 -4.72 -3.70 25.04
CA LEU A 47 -3.73 -3.78 26.11
C LEU A 47 -4.27 -4.57 27.32
N VAL A 48 -5.50 -4.27 27.75
CA VAL A 48 -6.14 -4.97 28.87
C VAL A 48 -6.32 -6.45 28.55
N CYS A 49 -6.83 -6.78 27.37
CA CYS A 49 -7.04 -8.17 26.94
C CYS A 49 -5.71 -8.93 26.83
N SER A 50 -4.69 -8.34 26.22
CA SER A 50 -3.36 -8.95 26.08
C SER A 50 -2.71 -9.20 27.46
N THR A 51 -2.75 -8.18 28.33
CA THR A 51 -2.22 -8.30 29.70
C THR A 51 -2.95 -9.39 30.49
N LEU A 52 -4.28 -9.49 30.35
CA LEU A 52 -5.06 -10.53 31.01
C LEU A 52 -4.63 -11.93 30.57
N ILE A 53 -4.44 -12.14 29.27
CA ILE A 53 -3.96 -13.42 28.72
C ILE A 53 -2.56 -13.72 29.26
N ALA A 54 -1.65 -12.74 29.21
CA ALA A 54 -0.27 -12.90 29.68
C ALA A 54 -0.20 -13.25 31.17
N VAL A 55 -0.99 -12.58 32.01
CA VAL A 55 -1.04 -12.85 33.46
C VAL A 55 -1.64 -14.22 33.75
N GLN A 56 -2.70 -14.62 33.05
CA GLN A 56 -3.30 -15.95 33.22
C GLN A 56 -2.32 -17.06 32.82
N PHE A 57 -1.64 -16.90 31.69
CA PHE A 57 -0.64 -17.85 31.22
C PHE A 57 0.59 -17.91 32.13
N GLY A 58 1.13 -16.74 32.52
CA GLY A 58 2.26 -16.64 33.44
C GLY A 58 1.93 -17.22 34.82
N GLY A 59 0.71 -17.00 35.31
CA GLY A 59 0.21 -17.60 36.54
C GLY A 59 0.08 -19.12 36.46
N LEU A 60 -0.36 -19.65 35.31
CA LEU A 60 -0.41 -21.10 35.07
C LEU A 60 1.00 -21.71 35.04
N LEU A 61 1.95 -21.06 34.38
CA LEU A 61 3.36 -21.47 34.33
C LEU A 61 4.00 -21.46 35.72
N ALA A 62 3.78 -20.40 36.49
CA ALA A 62 4.32 -20.26 37.85
C ALA A 62 3.77 -21.31 38.84
N ARG A 63 2.62 -21.94 38.53
CA ARG A 63 2.08 -23.06 39.33
C ARG A 63 2.72 -24.40 39.01
N HIS A 64 3.26 -24.57 37.80
CA HIS A 64 3.82 -25.85 37.34
C HIS A 64 5.34 -25.87 37.26
N LEU A 65 5.99 -24.69 37.22
CA LEU A 65 7.43 -24.55 37.07
C LEU A 65 8.02 -23.74 38.23
N ASP A 66 9.22 -24.14 38.66
CA ASP A 66 9.99 -23.41 39.67
C ASP A 66 10.29 -21.97 39.16
N PRO A 67 10.04 -20.92 39.96
CA PRO A 67 10.39 -19.55 39.64
C PRO A 67 11.83 -19.36 39.15
N ARG A 68 12.77 -20.17 39.61
CA ARG A 68 14.16 -20.15 39.14
C ARG A 68 14.29 -20.58 37.69
N MET A 69 13.55 -21.61 37.27
CA MET A 69 13.52 -22.07 35.88
C MET A 69 12.89 -21.02 34.96
N ILE A 70 11.83 -20.35 35.42
CA ILE A 70 11.19 -19.27 34.67
C ILE A 70 12.17 -18.11 34.45
N LYS A 71 12.89 -17.68 35.51
CA LYS A 71 13.88 -16.60 35.41
C LYS A 71 15.04 -16.95 34.48
N VAL A 72 15.59 -18.17 34.61
CA VAL A 72 16.69 -18.64 33.75
C VAL A 72 16.22 -18.76 32.30
N GLY A 73 15.03 -19.32 32.07
CA GLY A 73 14.44 -19.43 30.74
C GLY A 73 14.19 -18.07 30.09
N ALA A 74 13.63 -17.10 30.83
CA ALA A 74 13.44 -15.74 30.36
C ALA A 74 14.76 -15.05 30.02
N GLY A 75 15.81 -15.23 30.85
CA GLY A 75 17.14 -14.70 30.59
C GLY A 75 17.80 -15.30 29.35
N ILE A 76 17.69 -16.62 29.16
CA ILE A 76 18.19 -17.31 27.95
C ILE A 76 17.44 -16.80 26.72
N LEU A 77 16.11 -16.70 26.78
CA LEU A 77 15.31 -16.20 25.66
C LEU A 77 15.67 -14.75 25.32
N PHE A 78 15.84 -13.89 26.33
CA PHE A 78 16.25 -12.50 26.16
C PHE A 78 17.63 -12.39 25.50
N LEU A 79 18.62 -13.16 25.97
CA LEU A 79 19.95 -13.16 25.36
C LEU A 79 19.93 -13.73 23.95
N THR A 80 19.11 -14.75 23.69
CA THR A 80 19.00 -15.37 22.35
C THR A 80 18.38 -14.38 21.37
N ILE A 81 17.20 -13.82 21.69
CA ILE A 81 16.52 -12.83 20.84
C ILE A 81 17.39 -11.58 20.69
N GLY A 82 17.94 -11.07 21.79
CA GLY A 82 18.82 -9.90 21.79
C GLY A 82 20.06 -10.11 20.93
N SER A 83 20.70 -11.28 21.01
CA SER A 83 21.86 -11.62 20.18
C SER A 83 21.46 -11.78 18.71
N LEU A 84 20.32 -12.40 18.41
CA LEU A 84 19.81 -12.51 17.04
C LEU A 84 19.57 -11.12 16.45
N VAL A 85 18.88 -10.25 17.16
CA VAL A 85 18.62 -8.85 16.74
C VAL A 85 19.92 -8.06 16.59
N LEU A 86 20.87 -8.25 17.50
CA LEU A 86 22.17 -7.57 17.45
C LEU A 86 23.00 -8.06 16.27
N ILE A 87 23.04 -9.36 15.99
CA ILE A 87 23.74 -9.95 14.84
C ILE A 87 23.08 -9.47 13.54
N GLU A 88 21.76 -9.39 13.49
CA GLU A 88 21.00 -8.80 12.37
C GLU A 88 21.45 -7.34 12.12
N GLY A 89 21.55 -6.54 13.19
CA GLY A 89 21.95 -5.14 13.11
C GLY A 89 23.44 -4.90 12.83
N LEU A 90 24.31 -5.85 13.18
CA LEU A 90 25.77 -5.74 13.02
C LEU A 90 26.30 -6.42 11.75
N ARG A 91 25.53 -7.29 11.09
CA ARG A 91 25.89 -7.81 9.78
C ARG A 91 25.98 -6.63 8.80
N PRO A 92 27.16 -6.31 8.21
CA PRO A 92 27.18 -5.41 7.06
C PRO A 92 26.36 -6.13 5.99
N ALA A 93 25.19 -5.58 5.68
CA ALA A 93 24.27 -6.25 4.78
C ALA A 93 25.01 -6.51 3.44
N PRO A 94 25.21 -7.78 3.01
CA PRO A 94 24.86 -8.03 1.62
C PRO A 94 23.40 -7.62 1.54
N VAL A 95 23.07 -6.66 0.68
CA VAL A 95 21.69 -6.18 0.55
C VAL A 95 20.79 -7.41 0.39
N SER A 96 19.93 -7.64 1.39
CA SER A 96 18.87 -8.67 1.50
C SER A 96 19.19 -10.03 2.14
N ALA A 97 18.39 -10.41 3.18
CA ALA A 97 17.84 -11.77 3.34
C ALA A 97 16.82 -12.00 4.50
N ALA A 98 16.59 -11.10 5.48
CA ALA A 98 15.86 -11.46 6.72
C ALA A 98 14.52 -10.74 7.01
N GLU A 99 14.01 -9.89 6.13
CA GLU A 99 12.68 -9.26 6.27
C GLU A 99 11.76 -9.63 5.09
N ALA A 100 11.47 -10.93 4.94
CA ALA A 100 10.66 -11.46 3.84
C ALA A 100 9.28 -11.97 4.31
N ALA A 101 8.34 -11.06 4.53
CA ALA A 101 7.11 -11.11 3.74
C ALA A 101 7.29 -10.05 2.64
N PRO A 102 7.10 -10.39 1.36
CA PRO A 102 8.00 -9.89 0.33
C PRO A 102 7.53 -8.51 -0.11
N VAL A 103 8.24 -7.47 0.32
CA VAL A 103 8.05 -6.12 -0.18
C VAL A 103 8.36 -6.05 -1.70
N GLY A 104 9.22 -6.95 -2.20
CA GLY A 104 9.38 -7.21 -3.63
C GLY A 104 8.17 -7.89 -4.29
N ALA A 105 7.34 -8.64 -3.54
CA ALA A 105 6.08 -9.19 -4.05
C ALA A 105 4.99 -8.13 -4.11
N LEU A 106 5.02 -7.11 -3.24
CA LEU A 106 4.13 -5.97 -3.37
C LEU A 106 4.50 -5.10 -4.56
N GLY A 107 5.77 -4.72 -4.74
CA GLY A 107 6.19 -3.98 -5.94
C GLY A 107 5.83 -4.75 -7.21
N ARG A 108 6.00 -6.08 -7.18
CA ARG A 108 5.56 -6.99 -8.24
C ARG A 108 4.04 -7.09 -8.34
N LEU A 109 3.29 -6.98 -7.26
CA LEU A 109 1.82 -6.96 -7.24
C LEU A 109 1.29 -5.66 -7.85
N VAL A 110 1.81 -4.51 -7.42
CA VAL A 110 1.49 -3.17 -7.95
C VAL A 110 1.81 -3.11 -9.44
N LEU A 111 2.99 -3.57 -9.86
CA LEU A 111 3.33 -3.63 -11.28
C LEU A 111 2.47 -4.64 -12.05
N LYS A 112 2.16 -5.81 -11.49
CA LYS A 112 1.24 -6.78 -12.12
C LYS A 112 -0.17 -6.19 -12.27
N GLN A 113 -0.57 -5.39 -11.30
CA GLN A 113 -1.86 -4.74 -11.25
C GLN A 113 -1.89 -3.57 -12.26
N ALA A 114 -0.86 -2.74 -12.31
CA ALA A 114 -0.64 -1.75 -13.37
C ALA A 114 -0.71 -2.39 -14.76
N ALA A 115 0.05 -3.46 -15.01
CA ALA A 115 0.00 -4.21 -16.28
C ALA A 115 -1.36 -4.86 -16.57
N ARG A 116 -2.20 -5.07 -15.55
CA ARG A 116 -3.58 -5.53 -15.76
C ARG A 116 -4.46 -4.36 -16.22
N PHE A 117 -4.27 -3.15 -15.69
CA PHE A 117 -4.99 -1.95 -16.15
C PHE A 117 -4.62 -1.58 -17.56
N GLU A 118 -3.34 -1.45 -17.87
CA GLU A 118 -2.88 -1.10 -19.23
C GLU A 118 -3.45 -2.06 -20.27
N ARG A 119 -3.49 -3.37 -19.95
CA ARG A 119 -4.08 -4.37 -20.82
C ARG A 119 -5.61 -4.24 -20.93
N ALA A 120 -6.29 -3.88 -19.84
CA ALA A 120 -7.74 -3.68 -19.84
C ALA A 120 -8.11 -2.44 -20.63
N ALA A 121 -7.48 -1.30 -20.35
CA ALA A 121 -7.66 -0.03 -21.05
C ALA A 121 -7.42 -0.17 -22.56
N ALA A 122 -6.31 -0.79 -22.97
CA ALA A 122 -6.02 -1.06 -24.38
C ALA A 122 -7.15 -1.86 -25.08
N ARG A 123 -7.70 -2.87 -24.40
CA ARG A 123 -8.81 -3.68 -24.93
C ARG A 123 -10.11 -2.90 -24.97
N ASP A 124 -10.41 -2.12 -23.94
CA ASP A 124 -11.66 -1.38 -23.85
C ASP A 124 -11.70 -0.25 -24.86
N TYR A 125 -10.59 0.47 -25.06
CA TYR A 125 -10.47 1.43 -26.16
C TYR A 125 -10.60 0.77 -27.53
N GLN A 126 -10.01 -0.42 -27.77
CA GLN A 126 -10.24 -1.15 -29.03
C GLN A 126 -11.72 -1.50 -29.25
N LYS A 127 -12.45 -1.92 -28.21
CA LYS A 127 -13.90 -2.16 -28.31
C LYS A 127 -14.65 -0.88 -28.62
N LEU A 128 -14.27 0.24 -28.00
CA LEU A 128 -14.90 1.54 -28.23
C LEU A 128 -14.61 2.05 -29.65
N VAL A 129 -13.41 1.84 -30.21
CA VAL A 129 -13.09 2.13 -31.62
C VAL A 129 -14.05 1.40 -32.56
N ALA A 130 -14.36 0.14 -32.28
CA ALA A 130 -15.28 -0.66 -33.10
C ALA A 130 -16.73 -0.14 -33.06
N ARG A 131 -17.13 0.54 -31.97
CA ARG A 131 -18.48 1.09 -31.76
C ARG A 131 -18.59 2.58 -32.12
N ALA A 132 -17.48 3.30 -32.17
CA ALA A 132 -17.46 4.73 -32.42
C ALA A 132 -17.89 5.05 -33.86
N THR A 133 -18.92 5.88 -33.97
CA THR A 133 -19.47 6.36 -35.25
C THR A 133 -18.80 7.65 -35.73
N HIS A 134 -18.40 8.52 -34.81
CA HIS A 134 -17.75 9.79 -35.16
C HIS A 134 -16.26 9.57 -35.50
N PRO A 135 -15.78 10.01 -36.67
CA PRO A 135 -14.43 9.71 -37.15
C PRO A 135 -13.34 10.28 -36.23
N GLU A 136 -13.49 11.51 -35.72
CA GLU A 136 -12.51 12.10 -34.78
C GLU A 136 -12.43 11.33 -33.46
N VAL A 137 -13.57 10.90 -32.91
CA VAL A 137 -13.63 10.11 -31.66
C VAL A 137 -12.99 8.76 -31.89
N ARG A 138 -13.30 8.10 -33.01
CA ARG A 138 -12.71 6.83 -33.40
C ARG A 138 -11.18 6.93 -33.51
N ALA A 139 -10.67 7.98 -34.16
CA ALA A 139 -9.24 8.21 -34.31
C ALA A 139 -8.54 8.44 -32.95
N MET A 140 -9.16 9.22 -32.06
CA MET A 140 -8.64 9.46 -30.71
C MET A 140 -8.59 8.18 -29.88
N LEU A 141 -9.67 7.39 -29.88
CA LEU A 141 -9.72 6.10 -29.17
C LEU A 141 -8.71 5.09 -29.72
N ASP A 142 -8.47 5.10 -31.03
CA ASP A 142 -7.48 4.24 -31.68
C ASP A 142 -6.04 4.66 -31.35
N GLN A 143 -5.80 5.96 -31.19
CA GLN A 143 -4.53 6.48 -30.67
C GLN A 143 -4.32 6.08 -29.20
N LEU A 144 -5.35 6.22 -28.35
CA LEU A 144 -5.31 5.78 -26.95
C LEU A 144 -5.03 4.30 -26.84
N ALA A 145 -5.75 3.45 -27.56
CA ALA A 145 -5.53 2.01 -27.57
C ALA A 145 -4.07 1.61 -27.89
N ARG A 146 -3.43 2.34 -28.82
CA ARG A 146 -2.00 2.16 -29.12
C ARG A 146 -1.10 2.66 -28.00
N ALA A 147 -1.42 3.80 -27.39
CA ALA A 147 -0.66 4.36 -26.27
C ALA A 147 -0.67 3.43 -25.05
N GLU A 148 -1.85 2.95 -24.64
CA GLU A 148 -2.01 1.97 -23.55
C GLU A 148 -1.23 0.66 -23.82
N SER A 149 -1.18 0.23 -25.08
CA SER A 149 -0.35 -0.93 -25.46
C SER A 149 1.14 -0.68 -25.25
N GLY A 150 1.61 0.54 -25.50
CA GLY A 150 3.00 0.96 -25.24
C GLY A 150 3.30 1.13 -23.74
N HIS A 151 2.33 1.60 -22.97
CA HIS A 151 2.41 1.67 -21.50
C HIS A 151 2.51 0.26 -20.91
N LEU A 152 1.68 -0.68 -21.38
CA LEU A 152 1.75 -2.09 -21.01
C LEU A 152 3.15 -2.68 -21.26
N GLU A 153 3.77 -2.37 -22.39
CA GLU A 153 5.12 -2.84 -22.69
C GLU A 153 6.13 -2.25 -21.69
N THR A 154 6.02 -0.95 -21.40
CA THR A 154 6.87 -0.26 -20.42
C THR A 154 6.75 -0.91 -19.04
N VAL A 155 5.53 -1.09 -18.53
CA VAL A 155 5.28 -1.73 -17.22
C VAL A 155 5.77 -3.18 -17.21
N THR A 156 5.59 -3.92 -18.30
CA THR A 156 6.05 -5.31 -18.42
C THR A 156 7.59 -5.41 -18.46
N ARG A 157 8.26 -4.43 -19.08
CA ARG A 157 9.73 -4.33 -19.09
C ARG A 157 10.25 -4.03 -17.68
N LEU A 158 9.64 -3.07 -16.98
CA LEU A 158 9.94 -2.79 -15.59
C LEU A 158 9.85 -4.08 -14.76
N GLN A 159 8.77 -4.86 -14.88
CA GLN A 159 8.65 -6.14 -14.16
C GLN A 159 9.79 -7.15 -14.42
N ARG A 160 10.36 -7.16 -15.63
CA ARG A 160 11.41 -8.08 -16.04
C ARG A 160 12.78 -7.68 -15.51
N ASP A 161 13.02 -6.38 -15.44
CA ASP A 161 14.33 -5.79 -15.09
C ASP A 161 14.46 -5.50 -13.58
N MET A 162 13.46 -5.89 -12.77
CA MET A 162 13.41 -5.60 -11.33
C MET A 162 14.25 -6.56 -10.49
N GLU A 163 15.34 -6.06 -9.90
CA GLU A 163 15.78 -6.51 -8.57
C GLU A 163 14.67 -6.26 -7.52
N PRO A 164 14.61 -7.04 -6.43
CA PRO A 164 13.54 -6.95 -5.45
C PRO A 164 13.44 -5.53 -4.84
N ILE A 165 12.40 -4.78 -5.24
CA ILE A 165 12.08 -3.46 -4.69
C ILE A 165 11.66 -3.59 -3.23
N ILE A 166 12.22 -2.75 -2.37
CA ILE A 166 11.68 -2.52 -1.02
C ILE A 166 10.93 -1.17 -1.05
N LEU A 167 9.59 -1.22 -1.07
CA LEU A 167 8.71 -0.07 -0.86
C LEU A 167 8.44 0.11 0.65
N PRO A 168 8.42 1.35 1.17
CA PRO A 168 8.00 1.63 2.54
C PRO A 168 6.57 1.13 2.81
N GLU A 169 6.29 0.57 4.00
CA GLU A 169 4.92 0.14 4.37
C GLU A 169 3.88 1.26 4.29
N THR A 170 4.29 2.52 4.40
CA THR A 170 3.40 3.67 4.26
C THR A 170 2.84 3.80 2.84
N THR A 171 3.56 3.33 1.82
CA THR A 171 3.11 3.30 0.43
C THR A 171 1.90 2.37 0.22
N LEU A 172 1.78 1.31 1.02
CA LEU A 172 0.67 0.34 0.96
C LEU A 172 -0.67 0.92 1.37
N ALA A 173 -0.65 1.77 2.39
CA ALA A 173 -1.86 2.29 3.02
C ALA A 173 -2.63 3.28 2.12
N HIS A 174 -2.02 3.73 1.03
CA HIS A 174 -2.56 4.75 0.13
C HIS A 174 -2.86 4.25 -1.28
N LEU A 175 -2.64 2.95 -1.56
CA LEU A 175 -3.07 2.35 -2.83
C LEU A 175 -4.61 2.33 -2.89
N PRO A 176 -5.22 2.76 -4.01
CA PRO A 176 -6.67 2.66 -4.17
C PRO A 176 -7.14 1.20 -4.08
N PRO A 177 -8.40 0.94 -3.64
CA PRO A 177 -8.95 -0.41 -3.58
C PRO A 177 -8.90 -1.08 -4.95
N ALA A 178 -8.59 -2.39 -4.99
CA ALA A 178 -8.52 -3.17 -6.22
C ALA A 178 -9.79 -3.09 -7.10
N ALA A 179 -10.95 -2.80 -6.50
CA ALA A 179 -12.21 -2.60 -7.18
C ALA A 179 -12.37 -1.20 -7.82
N ALA A 180 -11.82 -0.15 -7.20
CA ALA A 180 -11.78 1.20 -7.78
C ALA A 180 -10.87 1.26 -9.02
N LEU A 181 -9.93 0.33 -9.05
CA LEU A 181 -8.93 0.08 -10.08
C LEU A 181 -9.50 -0.71 -11.30
N THR A 182 -10.67 -1.37 -11.21
CA THR A 182 -11.18 -2.28 -12.27
C THR A 182 -12.50 -1.83 -12.90
N HIS A 183 -12.76 -0.52 -12.99
CA HIS A 183 -13.96 -0.06 -13.68
C HIS A 183 -13.82 -0.32 -15.19
N ASP A 184 -14.67 -1.20 -15.74
CA ASP A 184 -14.66 -1.56 -17.17
C ASP A 184 -15.18 -0.35 -17.96
N VAL A 185 -14.26 0.26 -18.72
CA VAL A 185 -14.53 1.49 -19.47
C VAL A 185 -15.54 1.24 -20.59
N ALA A 186 -15.61 0.00 -21.08
CA ALA A 186 -16.49 -0.39 -22.19
C ALA A 186 -17.90 -0.81 -21.74
N SER A 187 -18.14 -1.01 -20.44
CA SER A 187 -19.45 -1.41 -19.89
C SER A 187 -20.21 -0.28 -19.19
N SER A 188 -19.64 0.92 -19.10
CA SER A 188 -20.28 2.07 -18.44
C SER A 188 -21.46 2.62 -19.27
N GLU A 189 -22.56 2.98 -18.60
CA GLU A 189 -23.70 3.69 -19.20
C GLU A 189 -23.40 5.19 -19.42
N GLU A 190 -22.25 5.67 -18.94
CA GLU A 190 -21.81 7.06 -19.12
C GLU A 190 -21.41 7.39 -20.57
N PRO A 191 -21.47 8.67 -20.98
CA PRO A 191 -20.97 9.10 -22.27
C PRO A 191 -19.49 8.69 -22.45
N VAL A 192 -19.20 7.96 -23.53
CA VAL A 192 -17.89 7.34 -23.83
C VAL A 192 -16.69 8.26 -23.56
N LEU A 193 -16.77 9.52 -23.99
CA LEU A 193 -15.71 10.51 -23.78
C LEU A 193 -15.54 10.91 -22.32
N GLY A 194 -16.63 11.15 -21.59
CA GLY A 194 -16.57 11.52 -20.18
C GLY A 194 -15.98 10.40 -19.32
N HIS A 195 -16.37 9.16 -19.63
CA HIS A 195 -15.86 7.99 -18.93
C HIS A 195 -14.36 7.76 -19.22
N ALA A 196 -13.94 7.90 -20.49
CA ALA A 196 -12.52 7.83 -20.86
C ALA A 196 -11.69 8.92 -20.16
N ILE A 197 -12.19 10.16 -20.10
CA ILE A 197 -11.51 11.27 -19.39
C ILE A 197 -11.30 10.92 -17.91
N ALA A 198 -12.35 10.46 -17.22
CA ALA A 198 -12.26 10.08 -15.82
C ALA A 198 -11.27 8.93 -15.59
N HIS A 199 -11.23 7.95 -16.50
CA HIS A 199 -10.26 6.86 -16.47
C HIS A 199 -8.82 7.38 -16.56
N GLU A 200 -8.52 8.20 -17.58
CA GLU A 200 -7.18 8.76 -17.80
C GLU A 200 -6.71 9.63 -16.63
N GLU A 201 -7.58 10.49 -16.10
CA GLU A 201 -7.26 11.33 -14.94
C GLU A 201 -6.90 10.51 -13.71
N TRP A 202 -7.64 9.42 -13.49
CA TRP A 202 -7.45 8.58 -12.35
C TRP A 202 -6.17 7.74 -12.47
N THR A 203 -5.90 7.19 -13.65
CA THR A 203 -4.64 6.47 -13.94
C THR A 203 -3.44 7.40 -13.85
N ALA A 204 -3.57 8.65 -14.31
CA ALA A 204 -2.55 9.69 -14.13
C ALA A 204 -2.22 9.92 -12.65
N ALA A 205 -3.26 10.09 -11.81
CA ALA A 205 -3.10 10.29 -10.38
C ALA A 205 -2.46 9.08 -9.69
N PHE A 206 -2.85 7.86 -10.10
CA PHE A 206 -2.25 6.62 -9.62
C PHE A 206 -0.74 6.57 -9.89
N TYR A 207 -0.32 6.80 -11.13
CA TYR A 207 1.11 6.80 -11.48
C TYR A 207 1.89 7.95 -10.83
N ALA A 208 1.29 9.14 -10.71
CA ALA A 208 1.90 10.25 -10.01
C ALA A 208 2.16 9.91 -8.53
N HIS A 209 1.20 9.24 -7.89
CA HIS A 209 1.37 8.76 -6.53
C HIS A 209 2.49 7.73 -6.43
N LEU A 210 2.54 6.73 -7.33
CA LEU A 210 3.61 5.73 -7.39
C LEU A 210 5.00 6.37 -7.58
N ALA A 211 5.10 7.43 -8.36
CA ALA A 211 6.34 8.18 -8.55
C ALA A 211 6.80 8.93 -7.28
N GLN A 212 5.87 9.43 -6.47
CA GLN A 212 6.17 10.15 -5.23
C GLN A 212 6.67 9.23 -4.13
N VAL A 213 6.05 8.05 -4.01
CA VAL A 213 6.32 7.06 -2.95
C VAL A 213 7.49 6.14 -3.27
N THR A 214 7.89 6.07 -4.53
CA THR A 214 9.04 5.29 -4.99
C THR A 214 10.36 6.01 -4.69
N VAL A 215 11.29 5.28 -4.07
CA VAL A 215 12.66 5.77 -3.80
C VAL A 215 13.67 5.39 -4.90
N ILE A 216 13.32 4.45 -5.79
CA ILE A 216 14.19 4.00 -6.89
C ILE A 216 14.14 4.99 -8.06
N PRO A 217 15.26 5.61 -8.46
CA PRO A 217 15.27 6.65 -9.50
C PRO A 217 14.67 6.22 -10.84
N SER A 218 14.98 5.01 -11.31
CA SER A 218 14.49 4.48 -12.59
C SER A 218 12.97 4.26 -12.59
N LEU A 219 12.43 3.66 -11.53
CA LEU A 219 10.99 3.50 -11.36
C LEU A 219 10.27 4.83 -11.18
N LYS A 220 10.86 5.75 -10.41
CA LYS A 220 10.31 7.10 -10.22
C LYS A 220 10.20 7.83 -11.56
N GLN A 221 11.25 7.74 -12.39
CA GLN A 221 11.24 8.32 -13.72
C GLN A 221 10.21 7.65 -14.63
N ALA A 222 10.09 6.32 -14.58
CA ALA A 222 9.12 5.60 -15.39
C ALA A 222 7.66 5.92 -15.00
N PHE A 223 7.33 5.91 -13.71
CA PHE A 223 6.00 6.28 -13.23
C PHE A 223 5.67 7.75 -13.48
N ALA A 224 6.64 8.66 -13.33
CA ALA A 224 6.44 10.07 -13.68
C ALA A 224 6.18 10.24 -15.19
N GLY A 225 6.87 9.47 -16.04
CA GLY A 225 6.66 9.45 -17.48
C GLY A 225 5.26 8.97 -17.86
N LEU A 226 4.80 7.86 -17.26
CA LEU A 226 3.45 7.32 -17.43
C LEU A 226 2.39 8.31 -16.96
N ALA A 227 2.53 8.87 -15.74
CA ALA A 227 1.61 9.88 -15.22
C ALA A 227 1.46 11.10 -16.15
N ALA A 228 2.58 11.57 -16.72
CA ALA A 228 2.57 12.67 -17.66
C ALA A 228 1.90 12.30 -19.01
N ALA A 229 1.99 11.03 -19.44
CA ALA A 229 1.30 10.54 -20.63
C ALA A 229 -0.22 10.53 -20.41
N GLU A 230 -0.71 9.91 -19.33
CA GLU A 230 -2.15 9.86 -19.04
C GLU A 230 -2.74 11.26 -18.80
N THR A 231 -1.97 12.17 -18.21
CA THR A 231 -2.40 13.57 -18.08
C THR A 231 -2.62 14.23 -19.45
N ARG A 232 -1.76 13.92 -20.44
CA ARG A 232 -1.94 14.42 -21.81
C ARG A 232 -3.13 13.78 -22.50
N HIS A 233 -3.33 12.47 -22.34
CA HIS A 233 -4.50 11.75 -22.85
C HIS A 233 -5.81 12.36 -22.35
N ALA A 234 -5.93 12.59 -21.03
CA ALA A 234 -7.07 13.26 -20.44
C ALA A 234 -7.28 14.68 -21.01
N ALA A 235 -6.21 15.44 -21.23
CA ALA A 235 -6.30 16.77 -21.82
C ALA A 235 -6.78 16.74 -23.28
N ASP A 236 -6.26 15.81 -24.08
CA ASP A 236 -6.63 15.63 -25.49
C ASP A 236 -8.10 15.21 -25.64
N LEU A 237 -8.56 14.30 -24.77
CA LEU A 237 -9.96 13.89 -24.71
C LEU A 237 -10.90 15.03 -24.30
N ARG A 238 -10.52 15.85 -23.30
CA ARG A 238 -11.31 17.03 -22.92
C ARG A 238 -11.37 18.06 -24.04
N ALA A 239 -10.25 18.31 -24.73
CA ALA A 239 -10.22 19.21 -25.87
C ALA A 239 -11.12 18.70 -27.01
N LEU A 240 -11.13 17.40 -27.27
CA LEU A 240 -12.05 16.79 -28.23
C LEU A 240 -13.51 16.94 -27.80
N GLN A 241 -13.83 16.65 -26.53
CA GLN A 241 -15.18 16.81 -26.00
C GLN A 241 -15.68 18.25 -26.17
N GLN A 242 -14.87 19.24 -25.81
CA GLN A 242 -15.20 20.65 -25.96
C GLN A 242 -15.48 21.03 -27.43
N ARG A 243 -14.63 20.58 -28.36
CA ARG A 243 -14.83 20.81 -29.80
C ARG A 243 -16.13 20.21 -30.33
N LEU A 244 -16.47 19.00 -29.88
CA LEU A 244 -17.72 18.33 -30.29
C LEU A 244 -18.94 19.02 -29.70
N THR A 245 -18.89 19.47 -28.44
CA THR A 245 -20.01 20.20 -27.80
C THR A 245 -20.19 21.61 -28.34
N ALA A 246 -19.13 22.24 -28.84
CA ALA A 246 -19.21 23.58 -29.44
C ALA A 246 -19.78 23.58 -30.87
N ASN A 247 -19.76 22.41 -31.54
CA ASN A 247 -20.25 22.23 -32.91
C ASN A 247 -21.68 21.61 -32.98
N THR A 248 -22.31 21.35 -31.84
CA THR A 248 -23.71 20.91 -31.68
C THR A 248 -24.60 22.04 -31.20
#